data_AF-A0A7S0XML9-F1
#
_entry.id   AF-A0A7S0XML9-F1
#
_cell.length_a   1.000
_cell.length_b   1.000
_cell.length_c   1.000
_cell.angle_alpha   90.00
_cell.angle_beta   90.00
_cell.angle_gamma   90.00
#
_symmetry.space_group_name_H-M   'P 1'
#
loop_
_entity.id
_entity.type
_entity.pdbx_description
1 polymer ?
#
loop_
_entity_poly.entity_id
_entity_poly.type
_entity_poly.pdbx_seq_one_letter_code
_entity_poly.pdbx_strand_id
1 'polypeptide(L)'
;ILSTPAGASQGLDVVLHESDLFANVAVAPTLRHEVIEPKAELRTACVVLRPDSSEIVPGSSNLDAHFGDSGKRVHELRLTYNLSPPADSSASYSLRCASLEQLLYDCAVEPGVYQVSSAAGEVVARGDLFEVRKFSLSNTIKYTIRASVRHDDPTLLSAIESNSLLALELAVDLKTPIALNVMSTPNAAILAAAGRANNGKVGSVSLKRDEALELFVAR
;
A
#
# COMPACT_ATOMS: atom_id res chain seq x y z
N ILE A 1 21.95 3.98 -7.51
CA ILE A 1 22.04 5.11 -8.46
C ILE A 1 20.90 4.95 -9.44
N LEU A 2 19.76 5.59 -9.18
CA LEU A 2 18.67 5.70 -10.14
C LEU A 2 18.45 7.19 -10.33
N SER A 3 18.86 7.69 -11.50
CA SER A 3 18.63 9.07 -11.93
C SER A 3 17.31 9.12 -12.70
N THR A 4 16.35 9.88 -12.18
CA THR A 4 15.04 10.11 -12.81
C THR A 4 15.08 11.44 -13.56
N PRO A 5 14.51 11.55 -14.78
CA PRO A 5 14.68 12.71 -15.65
C PRO A 5 13.96 13.97 -15.15
N ALA A 6 14.49 15.12 -15.56
CA ALA A 6 14.00 16.45 -15.24
C ALA A 6 12.59 16.71 -15.82
N GLY A 7 11.65 17.13 -14.97
CA GLY A 7 10.38 17.71 -15.45
C GLY A 7 9.12 17.43 -14.61
N ALA A 8 9.14 16.47 -13.69
CA ALA A 8 8.03 16.28 -12.75
C ALA A 8 8.42 16.85 -11.38
N SER A 9 7.50 17.54 -10.70
CA SER A 9 7.62 17.82 -9.26
C SER A 9 7.59 16.48 -8.52
N GLN A 10 8.74 15.82 -8.47
CA GLN A 10 8.95 14.58 -7.74
C GLN A 10 8.87 14.92 -6.26
N GLY A 11 7.84 14.40 -5.58
CA GLY A 11 7.95 14.22 -4.14
C GLY A 11 9.21 13.41 -3.88
N LEU A 12 10.05 13.87 -2.97
CA LEU A 12 11.17 13.07 -2.48
C LEU A 12 10.58 11.87 -1.75
N ASP A 13 10.56 10.71 -2.38
CA ASP A 13 10.16 9.47 -1.72
C ASP A 13 11.23 9.09 -0.70
N VAL A 14 10.90 9.24 0.58
CA VAL A 14 11.78 8.88 1.70
C VAL A 14 11.40 7.49 2.18
N VAL A 15 12.29 6.52 1.97
CA VAL A 15 12.12 5.14 2.45
C VAL A 15 13.08 4.91 3.61
N LEU A 16 12.54 4.46 4.73
CA LEU A 16 13.31 4.06 5.92
C LEU A 16 13.00 2.59 6.21
N HIS A 17 14.00 1.72 6.07
CA HIS A 17 13.87 0.32 6.45
C HIS A 17 14.03 0.14 7.96
N GLU A 18 13.55 -0.98 8.53
CA GLU A 18 13.66 -1.24 9.98
C GLU A 18 15.11 -1.28 10.48
N SER A 19 16.05 -1.74 9.64
CA SER A 19 17.47 -1.76 9.94
C SER A 19 18.15 -0.39 9.86
N ASP A 20 17.49 0.59 9.24
CA ASP A 20 18.06 1.90 9.01
C ASP A 20 17.89 2.74 10.28
N LEU A 21 18.99 3.34 10.75
CA LEU A 21 18.94 4.20 11.92
C LEU A 21 18.22 5.52 11.62
N PHE A 22 18.41 6.05 10.41
CA PHE A 22 17.78 7.28 9.93
C PHE A 22 17.80 7.34 8.40
N ALA A 23 16.92 8.17 7.83
CA ALA A 23 16.91 8.52 6.42
C ALA A 23 17.37 9.97 6.24
N ASN A 24 18.13 10.25 5.18
CA ASN A 24 18.56 11.61 4.83
C ASN A 24 17.56 12.23 3.84
N VAL A 25 17.15 13.47 4.11
CA VAL A 25 16.31 14.29 3.25
C VAL A 25 17.00 15.62 3.01
N ALA A 26 17.36 15.89 1.75
CA ALA A 26 17.88 17.18 1.34
C ALA A 26 16.72 18.11 0.93
N VAL A 27 16.66 19.29 1.54
CA VAL A 27 15.63 20.31 1.27
C VAL A 27 16.33 21.58 0.81
N ALA A 28 15.90 22.15 -0.31
CA ALA A 28 16.41 23.42 -0.81
C ALA A 28 15.26 24.22 -1.46
N PRO A 29 15.05 25.49 -1.08
CA PRO A 29 14.04 26.32 -1.72
C PRO A 29 14.57 26.84 -3.05
N THR A 30 13.84 26.55 -4.13
CA THR A 30 14.30 26.80 -5.51
C THR A 30 14.00 28.23 -6.00
N LEU A 31 12.98 28.89 -5.44
CA LEU A 31 12.48 30.16 -5.99
C LEU A 31 12.84 31.37 -5.14
N ARG A 32 12.72 31.26 -3.81
CA ARG A 32 12.86 32.39 -2.89
C ARG A 32 13.29 31.92 -1.52
N HIS A 33 13.50 32.88 -0.63
CA HIS A 33 13.66 32.60 0.78
C HIS A 33 12.39 31.97 1.37
N GLU A 34 12.55 30.87 2.09
CA GLU A 34 11.45 30.12 2.71
C GLU A 34 11.79 29.80 4.16
N VAL A 35 10.76 29.73 5.00
CA VAL A 35 10.86 29.24 6.37
C VAL A 35 10.28 27.84 6.37
N ILE A 36 11.08 26.86 6.75
CA ILE A 36 10.71 25.45 6.76
C ILE A 36 10.52 24.95 8.20
N GLU A 37 9.49 24.14 8.41
CA GLU A 37 9.17 23.51 9.69
C GLU A 37 8.98 22.00 9.46
N PRO A 38 10.07 21.20 9.48
CA PRO A 38 9.98 19.82 9.11
C PRO A 38 9.25 18.99 10.17
N LYS A 39 8.30 18.17 9.72
CA LYS A 39 7.54 17.22 10.54
C LYS A 39 7.43 15.89 9.81
N ALA A 40 7.70 14.80 10.52
CA ALA A 40 7.55 13.43 10.01
C ALA A 40 6.69 12.61 10.98
N GLU A 41 5.74 11.84 10.43
CA GLU A 41 4.86 10.98 11.21
C GLU A 41 4.39 9.78 10.38
N LEU A 42 4.28 8.61 11.01
CA LEU A 42 3.66 7.43 10.43
C LEU A 42 2.16 7.46 10.74
N ARG A 43 1.32 7.47 9.70
CA ARG A 43 -0.14 7.55 9.83
C ARG A 43 -0.86 6.24 9.56
N THR A 44 -0.25 5.36 8.78
CA THR A 44 -0.87 4.13 8.28
C THR A 44 0.11 2.98 8.48
N ALA A 45 -0.40 1.84 8.93
CA ALA A 45 0.35 0.58 8.96
C ALA A 45 -0.16 -0.32 7.84
N CYS A 46 0.76 -0.90 7.07
CA CYS A 46 0.42 -1.80 5.96
C CYS A 46 0.77 -3.24 6.31
N VAL A 47 -0.10 -4.17 5.91
CA VAL A 47 0.12 -5.61 6.03
C VAL A 47 -0.12 -6.24 4.66
N VAL A 48 0.80 -7.10 4.24
CA VAL A 48 0.64 -7.88 3.00
C VAL A 48 -0.11 -9.17 3.32
N LEU A 49 -1.25 -9.37 2.67
CA LEU A 49 -2.08 -10.56 2.74
C LEU A 49 -1.79 -11.43 1.52
N ARG A 50 -1.41 -12.69 1.77
CA ARG A 50 -1.31 -13.72 0.74
C ARG A 50 -2.58 -14.57 0.74
N PRO A 51 -3.00 -15.13 -0.41
CA PRO A 51 -4.15 -16.01 -0.45
C PRO A 51 -3.91 -17.22 0.47
N ASP A 52 -4.89 -17.53 1.33
CA ASP A 52 -4.91 -18.76 2.12
C ASP A 52 -5.35 -19.95 1.26
N SER A 53 -6.23 -19.69 0.30
CA SER A 53 -6.63 -20.66 -0.72
C SER A 53 -6.90 -19.97 -2.05
N SER A 54 -6.71 -20.75 -3.11
CA SER A 54 -6.97 -20.36 -4.49
C SER A 54 -7.64 -21.51 -5.25
N GLU A 55 -8.55 -21.18 -6.15
CA GLU A 55 -9.15 -22.13 -7.08
C GLU A 55 -9.41 -21.48 -8.43
N ILE A 56 -9.11 -22.19 -9.51
CA ILE A 56 -9.49 -21.78 -10.87
C ILE A 56 -10.79 -22.50 -11.23
N VAL A 57 -11.85 -21.73 -11.43
CA VAL A 57 -13.19 -22.25 -11.70
C VAL A 57 -13.61 -21.80 -13.09
N PRO A 58 -14.18 -22.69 -13.93
CA PRO A 58 -14.77 -22.26 -15.18
C PRO A 58 -16.00 -21.37 -14.94
N GLY A 59 -16.12 -20.29 -15.70
CA GLY A 59 -17.30 -19.43 -15.73
C GLY A 59 -18.54 -20.14 -16.26
N SER A 60 -19.66 -19.42 -16.23
CA SER A 60 -20.96 -19.89 -16.70
C SER A 60 -20.89 -20.32 -18.16
N SER A 61 -21.38 -21.54 -18.46
CA SER A 61 -21.44 -22.06 -19.83
C SER A 61 -22.33 -21.24 -20.77
N ASN A 62 -23.20 -20.39 -20.22
CA ASN A 62 -24.18 -19.62 -20.98
C ASN A 62 -23.83 -18.13 -21.04
N LEU A 63 -23.34 -17.57 -19.92
CA LEU A 63 -23.06 -16.13 -19.82
C LEU A 63 -21.62 -15.78 -20.15
N ASP A 64 -20.70 -16.70 -19.88
CA ASP A 64 -19.25 -16.48 -19.99
C ASP A 64 -18.62 -17.31 -21.13
N ALA A 65 -19.46 -17.86 -22.01
CA ALA A 65 -19.02 -18.52 -23.23
C ALA A 65 -18.86 -17.49 -24.36
N HIS A 66 -17.78 -17.58 -25.13
CA HIS A 66 -17.62 -16.74 -26.30
C HIS A 66 -18.67 -17.10 -27.36
N PHE A 67 -19.40 -16.09 -27.82
CA PHE A 67 -20.44 -16.27 -28.81
C PHE A 67 -19.84 -16.82 -30.11
N GLY A 68 -20.23 -18.04 -30.49
CA GLY A 68 -19.84 -18.67 -31.75
C GLY A 68 -18.57 -19.54 -31.72
N ASP A 69 -17.87 -19.68 -30.59
CA ASP A 69 -16.70 -20.57 -30.46
C ASP A 69 -16.99 -21.67 -29.41
N SER A 70 -17.27 -22.89 -29.88
CA SER A 70 -17.67 -24.00 -29.00
C SER A 70 -16.47 -24.51 -28.20
N GLY A 71 -16.30 -24.00 -26.98
CA GLY A 71 -15.33 -24.53 -26.02
C GLY A 71 -14.49 -23.48 -25.31
N LYS A 72 -14.46 -22.23 -25.81
CA LYS A 72 -13.83 -21.11 -25.10
C LYS A 72 -14.81 -20.46 -24.15
N ARG A 73 -14.46 -20.49 -22.87
CA ARG A 73 -15.21 -19.83 -21.81
C ARG A 73 -14.22 -19.07 -20.93
N VAL A 74 -14.68 -17.98 -20.34
CA VAL A 74 -13.90 -17.24 -19.36
C VAL A 74 -13.77 -18.09 -18.10
N HIS A 75 -12.56 -18.18 -17.57
CA HIS A 75 -12.23 -18.80 -16.30
C HIS A 75 -12.06 -17.72 -15.23
N GLU A 76 -12.34 -18.08 -13.98
CA GLU A 76 -12.22 -17.21 -12.82
C GLU A 76 -11.23 -17.83 -11.83
N LEU A 77 -10.16 -17.09 -11.50
CA LEU A 77 -9.29 -17.39 -10.38
C LEU A 77 -9.90 -16.75 -9.13
N ARG A 78 -10.35 -17.58 -8.18
CA ARG A 78 -10.91 -17.15 -6.90
C ARG A 78 -9.86 -17.29 -5.82
N LEU A 79 -9.71 -16.25 -5.02
CA LEU A 79 -8.71 -16.14 -3.97
C LEU A 79 -9.42 -15.84 -2.66
N THR A 80 -9.06 -16.57 -1.61
CA THR A 80 -9.59 -16.35 -0.27
C THR A 80 -8.48 -15.92 0.67
N TYR A 81 -8.72 -14.84 1.40
CA TYR A 81 -7.83 -14.31 2.44
C TYR A 81 -8.60 -14.20 3.74
N ASN A 82 -8.01 -14.66 4.83
CA ASN A 82 -8.57 -14.54 6.17
C ASN A 82 -7.89 -13.40 6.91
N LEU A 83 -8.72 -12.55 7.51
CA LEU A 83 -8.28 -11.38 8.25
C LEU A 83 -8.82 -11.45 9.68
N SER A 84 -7.92 -11.28 10.65
CA SER A 84 -8.28 -11.10 12.05
C SER A 84 -7.77 -9.72 12.48
N PRO A 85 -8.61 -8.67 12.42
CA PRO A 85 -8.19 -7.34 12.82
C PRO A 85 -7.86 -7.32 14.32
N PRO A 86 -6.87 -6.52 14.75
CA PRO A 86 -6.50 -6.41 16.16
C PRO A 86 -7.69 -5.87 16.99
N ALA A 87 -7.79 -6.32 18.24
CA ALA A 87 -8.97 -6.13 19.11
C ALA A 87 -9.37 -4.67 19.41
N ASP A 88 -8.57 -3.66 19.02
CA ASP A 88 -8.77 -2.24 19.34
C ASP A 88 -8.93 -1.31 18.11
N SER A 89 -9.10 -1.85 16.91
CA SER A 89 -9.23 -1.06 15.68
C SER A 89 -10.64 -0.54 15.36
N SER A 90 -11.06 0.59 15.96
CA SER A 90 -12.05 1.47 15.29
C SER A 90 -11.39 2.21 14.11
N ALA A 91 -10.57 1.50 13.32
CA ALA A 91 -9.67 2.05 12.33
C ALA A 91 -10.32 2.02 10.94
N SER A 92 -9.93 2.99 10.10
CA SER A 92 -10.23 2.92 8.68
C SER A 92 -9.22 2.01 8.01
N TYR A 93 -9.72 1.08 7.22
CA TYR A 93 -8.96 0.11 6.44
C TYR A 93 -9.05 0.47 4.97
N SER A 94 -8.01 0.17 4.20
CA SER A 94 -8.06 0.18 2.75
C SER A 94 -7.36 -1.03 2.16
N LEU A 95 -7.93 -1.58 1.09
CA LEU A 95 -7.35 -2.69 0.35
C LEU A 95 -6.81 -2.18 -0.98
N ARG A 96 -5.68 -2.75 -1.40
CA ARG A 96 -5.02 -2.46 -2.65
C ARG A 96 -4.36 -3.71 -3.21
N CYS A 97 -4.42 -3.91 -4.52
CA CYS A 97 -3.57 -4.88 -5.21
C CYS A 97 -2.48 -4.13 -6.00
N ALA A 98 -1.29 -4.00 -5.42
CA ALA A 98 -0.22 -3.18 -5.99
C ALA A 98 0.19 -3.61 -7.41
N SER A 99 0.08 -4.91 -7.71
CA SER A 99 0.40 -5.46 -9.04
C SER A 99 -0.60 -5.07 -10.13
N LEU A 100 -1.83 -4.67 -9.77
CA LEU A 100 -2.91 -4.41 -10.73
C LEU A 100 -3.31 -2.93 -10.80
N GLU A 101 -3.17 -2.18 -9.70
CA GLU A 101 -3.70 -0.81 -9.54
C GLU A 101 -3.41 0.15 -10.71
N GLN A 102 -2.24 0.06 -11.33
CA GLN A 102 -1.83 0.99 -12.40
C GLN A 102 -2.23 0.55 -13.81
N LEU A 103 -2.90 -0.61 -13.95
CA LEU A 103 -3.05 -1.28 -15.24
C LEU A 103 -4.50 -1.55 -15.64
N LEU A 104 -5.51 -0.84 -15.13
CA LEU A 104 -6.94 -1.17 -15.37
C LEU A 104 -7.29 -1.52 -16.83
N TYR A 105 -6.79 -0.77 -17.81
CA TYR A 105 -7.04 -1.02 -19.24
C TYR A 105 -5.92 -1.76 -19.97
N ASP A 106 -4.72 -1.77 -19.39
CA ASP A 106 -3.52 -2.37 -19.99
C ASP A 106 -3.18 -3.72 -19.36
N CYS A 107 -4.01 -4.21 -18.44
CA CYS A 107 -3.78 -5.46 -17.75
C CYS A 107 -4.02 -6.64 -18.70
N ALA A 108 -3.16 -7.65 -18.59
CA ALA A 108 -3.34 -8.91 -19.31
C ALA A 108 -4.54 -9.73 -18.80
N VAL A 109 -5.16 -9.33 -17.68
CA VAL A 109 -6.35 -9.98 -17.13
C VAL A 109 -7.54 -9.03 -17.13
N GLU A 110 -8.74 -9.61 -17.18
CA GLU A 110 -9.97 -8.83 -17.04
C GLU A 110 -10.05 -8.17 -15.65
N PRO A 111 -10.85 -7.10 -15.50
CA PRO A 111 -11.00 -6.42 -14.22
C PRO A 111 -11.47 -7.36 -13.11
N GLY A 112 -10.62 -7.57 -12.12
CA GLY A 112 -10.94 -8.31 -10.91
C GLY A 112 -11.68 -7.49 -9.85
N VAL A 113 -12.43 -8.18 -9.00
CA VAL A 113 -13.19 -7.60 -7.89
C VAL A 113 -12.85 -8.26 -6.57
N TYR A 114 -13.15 -7.58 -5.46
CA TYR A 114 -13.07 -8.15 -4.13
C TYR A 114 -14.34 -7.88 -3.31
N GLN A 115 -14.60 -8.78 -2.37
CA GLN A 115 -15.65 -8.68 -1.37
C GLN A 115 -15.09 -9.02 0.00
N VAL A 116 -15.38 -8.20 1.00
CA VAL A 116 -15.06 -8.44 2.40
C VAL A 116 -16.34 -8.83 3.13
N SER A 117 -16.33 -10.01 3.75
CA SER A 117 -17.46 -10.53 4.51
C SER A 117 -17.08 -10.81 5.96
N SER A 118 -18.00 -10.58 6.89
CA SER A 118 -17.86 -10.99 8.29
C SER A 118 -18.04 -12.51 8.43
N ALA A 119 -17.65 -13.07 9.58
CA ALA A 119 -17.90 -14.47 9.89
C ALA A 119 -19.40 -14.87 9.85
N ALA A 120 -20.32 -13.91 10.01
CA ALA A 120 -21.76 -14.14 9.87
C ALA A 120 -22.22 -14.20 8.40
N GLY A 121 -21.32 -13.96 7.43
CA GLY A 121 -21.62 -13.92 6.00
C GLY A 121 -22.08 -12.54 5.50
N GLU A 122 -22.19 -11.55 6.37
CA GLU A 122 -22.58 -10.19 5.99
C GLU A 122 -21.48 -9.51 5.18
N VAL A 123 -21.86 -8.86 4.08
CA VAL A 123 -20.92 -8.10 3.24
C VAL A 123 -20.66 -6.74 3.87
N VAL A 124 -19.41 -6.47 4.20
CA VAL A 124 -18.98 -5.22 4.84
C VAL A 124 -18.38 -4.25 3.82
N ALA A 125 -17.67 -4.78 2.83
CA ALA A 125 -17.09 -3.97 1.76
C ALA A 125 -17.03 -4.74 0.44
N ARG A 126 -17.01 -4.00 -0.66
CA ARG A 126 -16.82 -4.50 -2.02
C ARG A 126 -16.13 -3.44 -2.87
N GLY A 127 -15.30 -3.87 -3.80
CA GLY A 127 -14.58 -2.98 -4.71
C GLY A 127 -13.98 -3.75 -5.87
N ASP A 128 -13.41 -3.03 -6.82
CA ASP A 128 -12.51 -3.60 -7.81
C ASP A 128 -11.07 -3.68 -7.25
N LEU A 129 -10.21 -4.47 -7.88
CA LEU A 129 -8.81 -4.61 -7.47
C LEU A 129 -7.90 -3.45 -7.91
N PHE A 130 -8.44 -2.47 -8.64
CA PHE A 130 -7.68 -1.39 -9.27
C PHE A 130 -7.80 -0.06 -8.51
N GLU A 131 -8.81 0.07 -7.64
CA GLU A 131 -9.06 1.25 -6.83
C GLU A 131 -8.80 0.97 -5.34
N VAL A 132 -8.20 1.95 -4.66
CA VAL A 132 -8.09 1.94 -3.20
C VAL A 132 -9.39 2.44 -2.60
N ARG A 133 -10.14 1.56 -1.93
CA ARG A 133 -11.37 1.94 -1.21
C ARG A 133 -11.22 1.77 0.29
N LYS A 134 -11.66 2.79 1.03
CA LYS A 134 -11.70 2.78 2.49
C LYS A 134 -12.98 2.12 3.02
N PHE A 135 -12.85 1.35 4.09
CA PHE A 135 -13.95 0.74 4.82
C PHE A 135 -13.60 0.61 6.30
N SER A 136 -14.57 0.24 7.13
CA SER A 136 -14.37 0.05 8.57
C SER A 136 -14.68 -1.38 8.95
N LEU A 137 -13.85 -1.97 9.80
CA LEU A 137 -14.08 -3.29 10.39
C LEU A 137 -14.42 -3.12 11.87
N SER A 138 -15.20 -4.05 12.42
CA SER A 138 -15.52 -4.08 13.85
C SER A 138 -14.59 -5.04 14.60
N ASN A 139 -14.34 -4.73 15.87
CA ASN A 139 -13.21 -5.25 16.66
C ASN A 139 -13.35 -6.67 17.21
N THR A 140 -14.23 -7.51 16.69
CA THR A 140 -14.56 -8.76 17.43
C THR A 140 -14.81 -9.95 16.53
N ILE A 141 -14.64 -9.80 15.22
CA ILE A 141 -15.06 -10.82 14.27
C ILE A 141 -13.94 -11.08 13.26
N LYS A 142 -13.78 -12.35 12.89
CA LYS A 142 -12.94 -12.74 11.76
C LYS A 142 -13.61 -12.31 10.45
N TYR A 143 -12.81 -11.83 9.51
CA TYR A 143 -13.28 -11.45 8.18
C TYR A 143 -12.66 -12.35 7.12
N THR A 144 -13.39 -12.51 6.03
CA THR A 144 -12.92 -13.21 4.84
C THR A 144 -12.98 -12.24 3.67
N ILE A 145 -11.87 -12.08 2.98
CA ILE A 145 -11.78 -11.35 1.72
C ILE A 145 -11.80 -12.40 0.62
N ARG A 146 -12.75 -12.26 -0.30
CA ARG A 146 -12.76 -13.03 -1.55
C ARG A 146 -12.42 -12.09 -2.68
N ALA A 147 -11.34 -12.36 -3.39
CA ALA A 147 -11.00 -11.65 -4.61
C ALA A 147 -11.15 -12.59 -5.81
N SER A 148 -11.50 -12.04 -6.97
CA SER A 148 -11.48 -12.80 -8.21
C SER A 148 -10.90 -12.03 -9.36
N VAL A 149 -10.22 -12.75 -10.25
CA VAL A 149 -9.65 -12.26 -11.49
C VAL A 149 -10.08 -13.22 -12.61
N ARG A 150 -10.38 -12.68 -13.78
CA ARG A 150 -10.95 -13.44 -14.89
C ARG A 150 -10.08 -13.37 -16.13
N HIS A 151 -10.05 -14.46 -16.89
CA HIS A 151 -9.34 -14.55 -18.17
C HIS A 151 -9.84 -15.76 -18.98
N ASP A 152 -9.73 -15.72 -20.30
CA ASP A 152 -10.13 -16.82 -21.19
C ASP A 152 -9.11 -17.98 -21.19
N ASP A 153 -7.83 -17.67 -21.09
CA ASP A 153 -6.74 -18.65 -20.94
C ASP A 153 -6.52 -19.05 -19.47
N PRO A 154 -6.88 -20.30 -19.06
CA PRO A 154 -6.66 -20.78 -17.70
C PRO A 154 -5.17 -20.98 -17.36
N THR A 155 -4.29 -21.10 -18.36
CA THR A 155 -2.85 -21.25 -18.11
C THR A 155 -2.23 -19.96 -17.59
N LEU A 156 -2.70 -18.80 -18.07
CA LEU A 156 -2.33 -17.49 -17.53
C LEU A 156 -2.77 -17.35 -16.06
N LEU A 157 -4.00 -17.76 -15.75
CA LEU A 157 -4.52 -17.74 -14.37
C LEU A 157 -3.67 -18.63 -13.44
N SER A 158 -3.25 -19.80 -13.92
CA SER A 158 -2.37 -20.69 -13.16
C SER A 158 -0.96 -20.10 -12.95
N ALA A 159 -0.44 -19.36 -13.93
CA ALA A 159 0.82 -18.63 -13.78
C ALA A 159 0.70 -17.49 -12.75
N ILE A 160 -0.44 -16.80 -12.70
CA ILE A 160 -0.71 -15.75 -11.72
C ILE A 160 -0.85 -16.33 -10.30
N GLU A 161 -1.59 -17.44 -10.18
CA GLU A 161 -1.78 -18.18 -8.93
C GLU A 161 -0.43 -18.64 -8.36
N SER A 162 0.39 -19.33 -9.16
CA SER A 162 1.67 -19.89 -8.73
C SER A 162 2.70 -18.84 -8.31
N ASN A 163 2.71 -17.67 -8.95
CA ASN A 163 3.64 -16.59 -8.62
C ASN A 163 3.15 -15.68 -7.48
N SER A 164 1.98 -15.95 -6.88
CA SER A 164 1.38 -15.12 -5.82
C SER A 164 1.31 -13.63 -6.19
N LEU A 165 1.12 -13.32 -7.48
CA LEU A 165 1.16 -11.94 -7.98
C LEU A 165 0.02 -11.07 -7.44
N LEU A 166 -1.01 -11.71 -6.86
CA LEU A 166 -2.22 -11.07 -6.37
C LEU A 166 -2.22 -10.88 -4.85
N ALA A 167 -1.05 -10.74 -4.21
CA ALA A 167 -1.00 -10.31 -2.83
C ALA A 167 -1.75 -8.98 -2.64
N LEU A 168 -2.56 -8.90 -1.58
CA LEU A 168 -3.30 -7.70 -1.24
C LEU A 168 -2.56 -6.95 -0.15
N GLU A 169 -2.44 -5.64 -0.30
CA GLU A 169 -1.96 -4.74 0.74
C GLU A 169 -3.17 -4.21 1.52
N LEU A 170 -3.22 -4.54 2.81
CA LEU A 170 -4.19 -3.99 3.74
C LEU A 170 -3.52 -2.85 4.52
N ALA A 171 -3.92 -1.62 4.20
CA ALA A 171 -3.54 -0.43 4.95
C ALA A 171 -4.53 -0.17 6.09
N VAL A 172 -4.02 0.17 7.27
CA VAL A 172 -4.77 0.47 8.49
C VAL A 172 -4.38 1.84 8.99
N ASP A 173 -5.34 2.77 9.02
CA ASP A 173 -5.11 4.11 9.56
C ASP A 173 -4.90 4.01 11.09
N LEU A 174 -3.75 4.50 11.57
CA LEU A 174 -3.41 4.51 12.98
C LEU A 174 -4.25 5.55 13.70
N LYS A 175 -4.91 5.15 14.79
CA LYS A 175 -5.68 6.06 15.64
C LYS A 175 -4.82 7.21 16.19
N THR A 176 -3.57 6.90 16.53
CA THR A 176 -2.56 7.87 16.96
C THR A 176 -1.35 7.75 16.03
N PRO A 177 -1.07 8.76 15.18
CA PRO A 177 0.14 8.77 14.37
C PRO A 177 1.40 8.66 15.22
N ILE A 178 2.40 7.93 14.73
CA ILE A 178 3.69 7.79 15.40
C ILE A 178 4.59 8.93 14.91
N ALA A 179 4.86 9.90 15.78
CA ALA A 179 5.75 11.01 15.46
C ALA A 179 7.20 10.52 15.32
N LEU A 180 7.87 10.94 14.25
CA LEU A 180 9.28 10.67 14.01
C LEU A 180 10.13 11.90 14.36
N ASN A 181 11.40 11.69 14.66
CA ASN A 181 12.32 12.77 15.01
C ASN A 181 13.04 13.27 13.77
N VAL A 182 12.99 14.58 13.51
CA VAL A 182 13.77 15.22 12.44
C VAL A 182 14.93 15.98 13.06
N MET A 183 16.15 15.59 12.69
CA MET A 183 17.39 16.04 13.30
C MET A 183 18.28 16.76 12.28
N SER A 184 19.11 17.71 12.74
CA SER A 184 20.02 18.48 11.88
C SER A 184 21.36 17.80 11.62
N THR A 185 21.69 16.76 12.39
CA THR A 185 22.98 16.06 12.27
C THR A 185 22.80 14.55 12.33
N PRO A 186 23.68 13.77 11.67
CA PRO A 186 23.65 12.31 11.73
C PRO A 186 23.81 11.76 13.15
N ASN A 187 24.72 12.34 13.94
CA ASN A 187 24.97 11.88 15.31
C ASN A 187 23.74 12.06 16.22
N ALA A 188 23.03 13.18 16.05
CA ALA A 188 21.80 13.43 16.80
C ALA A 188 20.68 12.47 16.37
N ALA A 189 20.62 12.11 15.08
CA ALA A 189 19.69 11.10 14.56
C ALA A 189 19.97 9.69 15.12
N ILE A 190 21.25 9.28 15.19
CA ILE A 190 21.65 8.00 15.80
C ILE A 190 21.24 7.94 17.28
N LEU A 191 21.45 9.02 18.02
CA LEU A 191 21.05 9.09 19.43
C LEU A 191 19.53 9.05 19.60
N ALA A 192 18.78 9.75 18.75
CA ALA A 192 17.32 9.73 18.74
C ALA A 192 16.79 8.32 18.44
N ALA A 193 17.33 7.64 17.42
CA ALA A 193 16.97 6.27 17.08
C ALA A 193 17.27 5.26 18.21
N ALA A 194 18.28 5.53 19.03
CA ALA A 194 18.61 4.75 20.22
C ALA A 194 17.73 5.10 21.46
N GLY A 195 16.71 5.94 21.30
CA GLY A 195 15.82 6.38 22.39
C GLY A 195 16.48 7.35 23.37
N ARG A 196 17.60 7.99 23.00
CA ARG A 196 18.32 8.96 23.83
C ARG A 196 18.02 10.40 23.39
N ALA A 197 18.32 11.35 24.28
CA ALA A 197 17.94 12.77 24.26
C ALA A 197 17.80 13.46 22.88
N ASN A 198 16.78 14.32 22.77
CA ASN A 198 16.40 15.08 21.57
C ASN A 198 17.30 16.30 21.25
N ASN A 199 18.56 16.28 21.67
CA ASN A 199 19.49 17.38 21.38
C ASN A 199 19.75 17.42 19.86
N GLY A 200 19.24 18.44 19.18
CA GLY A 200 19.40 18.60 17.72
C GLY A 200 18.12 18.41 16.89
N LYS A 201 16.94 18.35 17.53
CA LYS A 201 15.66 18.39 16.81
C LYS A 201 15.53 19.70 16.05
N VAL A 202 15.17 19.61 14.77
CA VAL A 202 15.02 20.77 13.89
C VAL A 202 13.67 21.42 14.16
N GLY A 203 13.71 22.72 14.46
CA GLY A 203 12.52 23.57 14.55
C GLY A 203 12.31 24.33 13.24
N SER A 204 11.83 25.57 13.35
CA SER A 204 11.71 26.48 12.22
C SER A 204 13.09 26.94 11.74
N VAL A 205 13.39 26.75 10.46
CA VAL A 205 14.67 27.15 9.83
C VAL A 205 14.39 28.05 8.64
N SER A 206 15.09 29.18 8.62
CA SER A 206 15.06 30.14 7.51
C SER A 206 16.11 29.73 6.46
N LEU A 207 15.68 29.39 5.26
CA LEU A 207 16.57 29.02 4.15
C LEU A 207 16.55 30.07 3.06
N LYS A 208 17.74 30.46 2.60
CA LYS A 208 17.87 31.31 1.42
C LYS A 208 17.70 30.49 0.15
N ARG A 209 17.41 31.18 -0.95
CA ARG A 209 17.34 30.56 -2.28
C ARG A 209 18.62 29.78 -2.57
N ASP A 210 18.46 28.56 -3.09
CA ASP A 210 19.53 27.63 -3.46
C ASP A 210 20.40 27.16 -2.27
N GLU A 211 20.00 27.45 -1.03
CA GLU A 211 20.63 26.90 0.17
C GLU A 211 20.07 25.50 0.46
N ALA A 212 20.95 24.49 0.49
CA ALA A 212 20.56 23.14 0.82
C ALA A 212 20.69 22.87 2.33
N LEU A 213 19.64 22.33 2.92
CA LEU A 213 19.63 21.79 4.27
C LEU A 213 19.47 20.28 4.22
N GLU A 214 20.39 19.57 4.86
CA GLU A 214 20.25 18.14 5.10
C GLU A 214 19.52 17.90 6.42
N LEU A 215 18.49 17.05 6.36
CA LEU A 215 17.67 16.65 7.48
C LEU A 215 17.76 15.14 7.64
N PHE A 216 17.77 14.68 8.90
CA PHE A 216 17.88 13.28 9.24
C PHE A 216 16.63 12.84 9.99
N VAL A 217 15.81 11.99 9.36
CA VAL A 217 14.58 11.45 9.95
C VAL A 217 14.90 10.14 10.65
N ALA A 218 14.76 10.13 11.98
CA ALA A 218 15.00 8.98 12.83
C ALA A 218 13.69 8.48 13.47
N ARG A 219 13.69 7.19 13.80
CA ARG A 219 12.60 6.52 14.54
C ARG A 219 12.46 7.04 15.97
#